data_AF-A0A9J7ACV5-F1
#
_entry.id   AF-A0A9J7ACV5-F1
#
_cell.length_a   1.000
_cell.length_b   1.000
_cell.length_c   1.000
_cell.angle_alpha   90.00
_cell.angle_beta   90.00
_cell.angle_gamma   90.00
#
_symmetry.space_group_name_H-M   'P 1'
#
loop_
_entity.id
_entity.type
_entity.pdbx_description
1 polymer ?
#
loop_
_entity_poly.entity_id
_entity_poly.type
_entity_poly.pdbx_seq_one_letter_code
_entity_poly.pdbx_strand_id
1 'polypeptide(L)'
;MRKTDKKKEKAIIQALTRACEIAKDRGDGFLWLTHFVDYDRFPASLEVVCVYRTNKQLARADREAIIALVTEQLRAIDIKLADGRRQVSFDTEENCEREHNGRWQDRFG
;
A
#
# COMPACT_ATOMS: atom_id res chain seq x y z
N MET A 1 -17.87 -2.41 -13.26
CA MET A 1 -17.92 -2.46 -11.78
C MET A 1 -19.32 -2.87 -11.31
N ARG A 2 -19.44 -4.02 -10.65
CA ARG A 2 -20.69 -4.52 -10.05
C ARG A 2 -20.92 -3.85 -8.70
N LYS A 3 -22.16 -3.87 -8.18
CA LYS A 3 -22.50 -3.26 -6.86
C LYS A 3 -21.64 -3.80 -5.72
N THR A 4 -21.25 -5.07 -5.80
CA THR A 4 -20.42 -5.76 -4.80
C THR A 4 -18.97 -5.25 -4.80
N ASP A 5 -18.43 -4.93 -5.98
CA ASP A 5 -17.05 -4.45 -6.13
C ASP A 5 -16.90 -3.07 -5.47
N LYS A 6 -17.88 -2.17 -5.70
CA LYS A 6 -17.92 -0.85 -5.05
C LYS A 6 -17.88 -0.93 -3.52
N LYS A 7 -18.55 -1.92 -2.93
CA LYS A 7 -18.57 -2.10 -1.48
C LYS A 7 -17.23 -2.58 -0.96
N LYS A 8 -16.58 -3.51 -1.67
CA LYS A 8 -15.23 -4.00 -1.35
C LYS A 8 -14.20 -2.90 -1.50
N GLU A 9 -14.22 -2.16 -2.60
CA GLU A 9 -13.37 -1.01 -2.85
C GLU A 9 -13.41 -0.01 -1.69
N LYS A 10 -14.63 0.38 -1.29
CA LYS A 10 -14.81 1.30 -0.18
C LYS A 10 -14.24 0.74 1.12
N ALA A 11 -14.43 -0.54 1.39
CA ALA A 11 -13.88 -1.18 2.57
C ALA A 11 -12.33 -1.21 2.55
N ILE A 12 -11.74 -1.57 1.40
CA ILE A 12 -10.28 -1.58 1.18
C ILE A 12 -9.71 -0.18 1.42
N ILE A 13 -10.29 0.84 0.79
CA ILE A 13 -9.88 2.24 0.97
C ILE A 13 -9.92 2.60 2.46
N GLN A 14 -11.01 2.29 3.18
CA GLN A 14 -11.12 2.61 4.60
C GLN A 14 -10.08 1.88 5.46
N ALA A 15 -9.82 0.60 5.19
CA ALA A 15 -8.83 -0.20 5.90
C ALA A 15 -7.40 0.33 5.64
N LEU A 16 -7.09 0.63 4.39
CA LEU A 16 -5.80 1.17 3.96
C LEU A 16 -5.57 2.59 4.45
N THR A 17 -6.60 3.44 4.52
CA THR A 17 -6.50 4.78 5.13
C THR A 17 -6.09 4.66 6.60
N ARG A 18 -6.69 3.74 7.37
CA ARG A 18 -6.28 3.51 8.76
C ARG A 18 -4.85 3.00 8.86
N ALA A 19 -4.46 2.04 7.99
CA ALA A 19 -3.08 1.57 7.93
C ALA A 19 -2.10 2.72 7.63
N CYS A 20 -2.47 3.62 6.71
CA CYS A 20 -1.69 4.79 6.33
C CYS A 20 -1.50 5.74 7.51
N GLU A 21 -2.57 6.06 8.26
CA GLU A 21 -2.50 6.92 9.44
C GLU A 21 -1.63 6.31 10.55
N ILE A 22 -1.78 5.02 10.83
CA ILE A 22 -0.95 4.31 11.81
C ILE A 22 0.52 4.26 11.36
N ALA A 23 0.78 4.04 10.07
CA ALA A 23 2.15 4.02 9.53
C ALA A 23 2.82 5.40 9.63
N LYS A 24 2.06 6.48 9.40
CA LYS A 24 2.53 7.87 9.60
C LYS A 24 2.87 8.17 11.05
N ASP A 25 2.06 7.68 11.99
CA ASP A 25 2.30 7.88 13.42
C ASP A 25 3.52 7.10 13.93
N ARG A 26 3.73 5.87 13.42
CA ARG A 26 4.83 4.99 13.82
C ARG A 26 6.20 5.37 13.27
N GLY A 27 6.25 6.03 12.11
CA GLY A 27 7.46 6.08 11.28
C GLY A 27 7.93 7.48 10.95
N ASP A 28 9.22 7.73 11.20
CA ASP A 28 9.92 8.88 10.65
C ASP A 28 10.14 8.63 9.14
N GLY A 29 9.21 9.13 8.32
CA GLY A 29 9.37 9.16 6.87
C GLY A 29 8.35 8.46 6.00
N PHE A 30 7.33 7.84 6.56
CA PHE A 30 6.24 7.32 5.76
C PHE A 30 5.37 8.49 5.25
N LEU A 31 5.07 8.53 3.96
CA LEU A 31 4.34 9.66 3.35
C LEU A 31 2.90 9.31 2.99
N TRP A 32 2.70 8.20 2.28
CA TRP A 32 1.39 7.73 1.84
C TRP A 32 1.50 6.29 1.34
N LEU A 33 0.35 5.64 1.16
CA LEU A 33 0.26 4.37 0.45
C LEU A 33 -0.82 4.47 -0.63
N THR A 34 -0.68 3.65 -1.65
CA THR A 34 -1.71 3.44 -2.67
C THR A 34 -1.97 1.94 -2.82
N HIS A 35 -3.08 1.59 -3.47
CA HIS A 35 -3.40 0.21 -3.81
C HIS A 35 -3.87 0.08 -5.24
N PHE A 36 -3.56 -1.06 -5.81
CA PHE A 36 -3.98 -1.49 -7.14
C PHE A 36 -4.71 -2.80 -6.96
N VAL A 37 -5.91 -2.90 -7.52
CA VAL A 37 -6.70 -4.11 -7.37
C VAL A 37 -7.36 -4.45 -8.69
N ASP A 38 -7.07 -5.64 -9.17
CA ASP A 38 -7.84 -6.25 -10.23
C ASP A 38 -8.98 -7.07 -9.61
N TYR A 39 -10.22 -6.63 -9.82
CA TYR A 39 -11.41 -7.27 -9.25
C TYR A 39 -11.76 -8.60 -9.93
N ASP A 40 -11.23 -8.88 -11.12
CA ASP A 40 -11.42 -10.15 -11.82
C ASP A 40 -10.58 -11.25 -11.15
N ARG A 41 -9.39 -10.89 -10.65
CA ARG A 41 -8.42 -11.79 -10.00
C ARG A 41 -8.30 -11.59 -8.49
N PHE A 42 -9.28 -10.94 -7.88
CA PHE A 42 -9.34 -10.64 -6.45
C PHE A 42 -9.51 -11.93 -5.60
N PRO A 43 -8.84 -12.07 -4.43
CA PRO A 43 -7.96 -11.10 -3.74
C PRO A 43 -6.47 -11.20 -4.09
N ALA A 44 -6.06 -12.12 -4.97
CA ALA A 44 -4.65 -12.37 -5.27
C ALA A 44 -3.98 -11.21 -6.04
N SER A 45 -4.75 -10.43 -6.79
CA SER A 45 -4.26 -9.26 -7.54
C SER A 45 -4.31 -7.94 -6.79
N LEU A 46 -4.61 -7.94 -5.50
CA LEU A 46 -4.47 -6.74 -4.67
C LEU A 46 -2.97 -6.48 -4.44
N GLU A 47 -2.50 -5.32 -4.85
CA GLU A 47 -1.14 -4.84 -4.59
C GLU A 47 -1.23 -3.50 -3.85
N VAL A 48 -0.35 -3.31 -2.88
CA VAL A 48 -0.29 -2.10 -2.05
C VAL A 48 1.13 -1.56 -2.15
N VAL A 49 1.28 -0.28 -2.44
CA VAL A 49 2.58 0.37 -2.54
C VAL A 49 2.68 1.44 -1.46
N CYS A 50 3.65 1.27 -0.57
CA CYS A 50 3.93 2.17 0.54
C CYS A 50 5.09 3.10 0.18
N VAL A 51 4.84 4.41 0.19
CA VAL A 51 5.81 5.43 -0.22
C VAL A 51 6.42 6.14 1.00
N TYR A 52 7.75 6.16 1.04
CA TYR A 52 8.54 6.86 2.03
C TYR A 52 9.23 8.08 1.43
N ARG A 53 9.73 8.97 2.28
CA ARG A 53 10.40 10.19 1.85
C ARG A 53 11.75 9.92 1.18
N THR A 54 12.57 9.05 1.77
CA THR A 54 13.92 8.75 1.28
C THR A 54 14.25 7.28 1.42
N ASN A 55 15.23 6.79 0.65
CA ASN A 55 15.72 5.41 0.75
C ASN A 55 16.31 5.10 2.14
N LYS A 56 16.90 6.09 2.82
CA LYS A 56 17.39 5.93 4.19
C LYS A 56 16.27 5.66 5.19
N GLN A 57 15.16 6.39 5.08
CA GLN A 57 13.99 6.20 5.94
C GLN A 57 13.34 4.84 5.66
N LEU A 58 13.21 4.44 4.39
CA LEU A 58 12.73 3.10 4.03
C LEU A 58 13.66 1.96 4.50
N ALA A 59 14.98 2.17 4.46
CA ALA A 59 15.95 1.18 4.92
C ALA A 59 15.89 0.96 6.44
N ARG A 60 15.55 2.01 7.20
CA ARG A 60 15.34 1.98 8.65
C ARG A 60 13.92 1.55 9.04
N ALA A 61 12.96 1.67 8.13
CA ALA A 61 11.58 1.33 8.38
C ALA A 61 11.41 -0.18 8.57
N ASP A 62 10.55 -0.53 9.52
CA ASP A 62 10.18 -1.92 9.76
C ASP A 62 9.16 -2.38 8.72
N ARG A 63 9.68 -2.84 7.57
CA ARG A 63 8.85 -3.29 6.44
C ARG A 63 7.93 -4.43 6.86
N GLU A 64 8.38 -5.32 7.73
CA GLU A 64 7.56 -6.43 8.21
C GLU A 64 6.39 -5.95 9.08
N ALA A 65 6.64 -4.96 9.94
CA ALA A 65 5.56 -4.33 10.72
C ALA A 65 4.52 -3.65 9.83
N ILE A 66 4.92 -3.01 8.73
CA ILE A 66 3.99 -2.40 7.77
C ILE A 66 3.22 -3.46 6.99
N ILE A 67 3.89 -4.51 6.49
CA ILE A 67 3.22 -5.65 5.83
C ILE A 67 2.18 -6.26 6.76
N ALA A 68 2.56 -6.51 8.01
CA ALA A 68 1.66 -7.07 9.02
C ALA A 68 0.48 -6.13 9.29
N LEU A 69 0.72 -4.82 9.43
CA LEU A 69 -0.32 -3.81 9.63
C LEU A 69 -1.33 -3.78 8.47
N VAL A 70 -0.85 -3.71 7.23
CA VAL A 70 -1.71 -3.71 6.03
C VAL A 70 -2.50 -5.01 5.95
N THR A 71 -1.83 -6.15 6.16
CA THR A 71 -2.48 -7.47 6.16
C THR A 71 -3.57 -7.56 7.23
N GLU A 72 -3.32 -7.04 8.43
CA GLU A 72 -4.27 -7.04 9.53
C GLU A 72 -5.50 -6.17 9.25
N GLN A 73 -5.29 -4.95 8.72
CA GLN A 73 -6.39 -4.05 8.36
C GLN A 73 -7.27 -4.65 7.26
N LEU A 74 -6.67 -5.31 6.27
CA LEU A 74 -7.41 -6.02 5.21
C LEU A 74 -8.12 -7.27 5.75
N ARG A 75 -7.48 -8.01 6.66
CA ARG A 75 -8.09 -9.18 7.30
C ARG A 75 -9.31 -8.80 8.14
N ALA A 76 -9.31 -7.61 8.76
CA ALA A 76 -10.45 -7.08 9.53
C ALA A 76 -11.71 -6.88 8.67
N ILE A 77 -11.55 -6.73 7.35
CA ILE A 77 -12.65 -6.64 6.38
C ILE A 77 -12.83 -7.92 5.56
N ASP A 78 -12.36 -9.06 6.08
CA ASP A 78 -12.42 -10.40 5.47
C ASP A 78 -11.59 -10.55 4.17
N ILE A 79 -10.60 -9.69 3.95
CA ILE A 79 -9.69 -9.77 2.81
C ILE A 79 -8.39 -10.43 3.25
N LYS A 80 -8.16 -11.65 2.76
CA LYS A 80 -6.93 -12.40 3.04
C LYS A 80 -5.95 -12.18 1.89
N LEU A 81 -4.83 -11.51 2.19
CA LEU A 81 -3.66 -11.51 1.32
C LEU A 81 -3.08 -12.92 1.32
N ALA A 82 -2.86 -13.48 0.13
CA ALA A 82 -2.22 -14.79 0.00
C ALA A 82 -0.74 -14.69 0.37
N ASP A 83 -0.09 -13.58 -0.01
CA ASP A 83 1.29 -13.31 0.34
C ASP A 83 1.48 -11.80 0.54
N GLY A 84 1.46 -11.35 1.79
CA GLY A 84 1.62 -9.94 2.12
C GLY A 84 2.96 -9.36 1.67
N ARG A 85 4.02 -10.16 1.55
CA ARG A 85 5.35 -9.71 1.13
C ARG A 85 5.44 -9.46 -0.37
N ARG A 86 4.66 -10.22 -1.14
CA ARG A 86 4.54 -10.08 -2.59
C ARG A 86 3.50 -9.05 -3.00
N GLN A 87 2.47 -8.86 -2.16
CA GLN A 87 1.37 -7.93 -2.40
C GLN A 87 1.64 -6.55 -1.80
N VAL A 88 2.61 -6.37 -0.90
CA VAL A 88 2.98 -5.06 -0.34
C VAL A 88 4.40 -4.70 -0.79
N SER A 89 4.46 -3.70 -1.66
CA SER A 89 5.69 -3.12 -2.19
C SER A 89 6.02 -1.81 -1.49
N PHE A 90 7.28 -1.43 -1.52
CA PHE A 90 7.78 -0.22 -0.87
C PHE A 90 8.53 0.64 -1.86
N ASP A 91 8.27 1.93 -1.81
CA ASP A 91 8.90 2.90 -2.68
C ASP A 91 9.26 4.20 -1.96
N THR A 92 9.93 5.12 -2.65
CA THR A 92 10.33 6.40 -2.08
C THR A 92 10.17 7.56 -3.05
N GLU A 93 9.81 8.74 -2.54
CA GLU A 93 9.81 9.98 -3.31
C GLU A 93 11.19 10.23 -3.94
N GLU A 94 12.27 10.06 -3.18
CA GLU A 94 13.64 10.19 -3.68
C GLU A 94 13.90 9.32 -4.93
N ASN A 95 13.37 8.10 -4.96
CA ASN A 95 13.54 7.22 -6.12
C ASN A 95 12.65 7.63 -7.30
N CYS A 96 11.40 8.07 -7.03
CA CYS A 96 10.52 8.63 -8.07
C CYS A 96 11.08 9.93 -8.67
N GLU A 97 11.64 10.82 -7.85
CA GLU A 97 12.33 12.04 -8.30
C GLU A 97 13.53 11.70 -9.19
N ARG A 98 14.35 10.72 -8.77
CA ARG A 98 15.56 10.35 -9.51
C ARG A 98 15.28 9.62 -10.83
N GLU A 99 14.29 8.74 -10.86
CA GLU A 99 14.04 7.87 -12.03
C GLU A 99 12.97 8.45 -12.97
N HIS A 100 11.97 9.15 -12.43
CA HIS A 100 10.80 9.62 -13.18
C HIS A 100 10.52 11.12 -12.98
N ASN A 101 11.46 11.91 -12.45
CA ASN A 101 11.28 13.34 -12.16
C ASN A 101 10.04 13.64 -11.29
N GLY A 102 9.71 12.73 -10.37
CA GLY A 102 8.55 12.86 -9.48
C GLY A 102 7.22 12.53 -10.14
N ARG A 103 7.23 12.03 -11.39
CA ARG A 103 6.03 11.61 -12.10
C ARG A 103 5.62 10.20 -11.70
N TRP A 104 4.86 10.12 -10.62
CA TRP A 104 4.22 8.87 -10.21
C TRP A 104 3.30 8.27 -11.28
N GLN A 105 2.80 9.08 -12.22
CA GLN A 105 2.04 8.60 -13.39
C GLN A 105 2.87 7.74 -14.34
N ASP A 106 4.17 8.03 -14.53
CA ASP A 106 5.06 7.18 -15.35
C ASP A 106 5.48 5.90 -14.62
N ARG A 107 5.33 5.86 -13.28
CA ARG A 107 5.61 4.68 -12.43
C ARG A 107 4.45 3.70 -12.35
N PHE A 108 3.21 4.20 -12.32
CA PHE A 108 2.01 3.41 -12.05
C PHE A 108 0.96 3.48 -13.16
N GLY A 109 1.24 4.18 -14.27
CA GLY A 109 0.35 4.37 -15.41
C GLY A 109 0.57 3.38 -16.54
#